data_AF-A0A101RV37-F1
#
_entry.id   AF-A0A101RV37-F1
#
_cell.length_a   1.000
_cell.length_b   1.000
_cell.length_c   1.000
_cell.angle_alpha   90.00
_cell.angle_beta   90.00
_cell.angle_gamma   90.00
#
_symmetry.space_group_name_H-M   'P 1'
#
loop_
_entity.id
_entity.type
_entity.pdbx_description
1 polymer ?
#
loop_
_entity_poly.entity_id
_entity_poly.type
_entity_poly.pdbx_seq_one_letter_code
_entity_poly.pdbx_strand_id
1 'polypeptide(L)'
;MFTRFDITFLVAEPTRMGVSVYRQYKEYARDFGVVLKVVGNKVQGRDDFDFLRAEVRDDLLVTVGHSDWVRALEQGRPPRFALLGALHPADGALPPEERPVLGQ
;
A
#
# COMPACT_ATOMS: atom_id res chain seq x y z
N MET A 1 1.16 8.62 21.73
CA MET A 1 0.51 7.63 20.83
C MET A 1 1.56 6.88 20.01
N PHE A 2 2.50 7.61 19.40
CA PHE A 2 3.55 7.11 18.51
C PHE A 2 4.52 6.07 19.11
N THR A 3 4.92 6.23 20.38
CA THR A 3 5.92 5.36 21.03
C THR A 3 5.36 4.04 21.58
N ARG A 4 4.06 3.76 21.36
CA ARG A 4 3.44 2.52 21.84
C ARG A 4 3.63 1.34 20.89
N PHE A 5 4.12 1.59 19.68
CA PHE A 5 4.30 0.58 18.66
C PHE A 5 5.76 0.54 18.22
N ASP A 6 6.28 -0.67 18.03
CA ASP A 6 7.63 -0.87 17.50
C ASP A 6 7.71 -0.43 16.03
N ILE A 7 6.61 -0.56 15.28
CA ILE A 7 6.49 -0.18 13.88
C ILE A 7 5.08 0.31 13.57
N THR A 8 4.97 1.31 12.70
CA THR A 8 3.70 1.84 12.19
C THR A 8 3.61 1.63 10.68
N PHE A 9 2.52 1.02 10.22
CA PHE A 9 2.21 0.87 8.81
C PHE A 9 1.15 1.88 8.39
N LEU A 10 1.45 2.70 7.38
CA LEU A 10 0.48 3.58 6.74
C LEU A 10 0.03 2.98 5.42
N VAL A 11 -1.28 2.89 5.22
CA VAL A 11 -1.86 2.43 3.96
C VAL A 11 -2.21 3.65 3.13
N ALA A 12 -1.65 3.75 1.92
CA ALA A 12 -1.84 4.90 1.05
C ALA A 12 -2.19 4.46 -0.37
N GLU A 13 -3.21 5.08 -0.96
CA GLU A 13 -3.49 4.98 -2.39
C GLU A 13 -2.47 5.82 -3.20
N PRO A 14 -2.18 5.49 -4.47
CA PRO A 14 -1.23 6.18 -5.34
C PRO A 14 -1.77 7.55 -5.81
N THR A 15 -2.10 8.41 -4.85
CA THR A 15 -2.59 9.77 -5.09
C THR A 15 -1.84 10.75 -4.20
N ARG A 16 -1.75 12.01 -4.64
CA ARG A 16 -1.14 13.09 -3.83
C ARG A 16 -1.77 13.21 -2.45
N MET A 17 -3.09 13.05 -2.38
CA MET A 17 -3.84 13.11 -1.13
C MET A 17 -3.53 11.89 -0.23
N GLY A 18 -3.52 10.67 -0.79
CA GLY A 18 -3.17 9.46 -0.04
C GLY A 18 -1.76 9.52 0.56
N VAL A 19 -0.78 9.96 -0.23
CA VAL A 19 0.61 10.13 0.21
C VAL A 19 0.78 11.28 1.21
N SER A 20 -0.06 12.32 1.15
CA SER A 20 0.07 13.48 2.04
C SER A 20 -0.02 13.10 3.52
N VAL A 21 -0.80 12.06 3.86
CA VAL A 21 -0.91 11.52 5.21
C VAL A 21 0.44 10.97 5.68
N TYR A 22 1.14 10.22 4.82
CA TYR A 22 2.49 9.73 5.11
C TYR A 22 3.46 10.89 5.37
N ARG A 23 3.46 11.93 4.53
CA ARG A 23 4.35 13.09 4.68
C ARG A 23 4.12 13.80 6.01
N GLN A 24 2.85 14.08 6.33
CA GLN A 24 2.47 14.69 7.59
C GLN A 24 2.89 13.82 8.77
N TYR A 25 2.59 12.53 8.74
CA TYR A 25 2.93 11.62 9.83
C TYR A 25 4.44 11.52 10.04
N LYS A 26 5.23 11.41 8.97
CA LYS A 26 6.69 11.35 9.02
C LYS A 26 7.29 12.62 9.60
N GLU A 27 6.71 13.78 9.30
CA GLU A 27 7.12 15.05 9.89
C GLU A 27 6.78 15.11 11.39
N TYR A 28 5.54 14.79 11.77
CA TYR A 28 5.10 14.79 13.17
C TYR A 28 5.84 13.75 14.03
N ALA A 29 6.23 12.61 13.47
CA ALA A 29 6.86 11.51 14.20
C ALA A 29 8.40 11.57 14.19
N ARG A 30 9.01 12.54 13.51
CA ARG A 30 10.47 12.64 13.27
C ARG A 30 11.29 12.50 14.56
N ASP A 31 10.84 13.16 15.63
CA ASP A 31 11.59 13.23 16.89
C ASP A 31 11.32 12.05 17.84
N PHE A 32 10.40 11.15 17.48
CA PHE A 32 9.97 10.04 18.33
C PHE A 32 10.61 8.70 17.97
N GLY A 33 11.48 8.66 16.96
CA GLY A 33 12.19 7.45 16.55
C GLY A 33 11.30 6.32 16.05
N VAL A 34 10.07 6.64 15.58
CA VAL A 34 9.12 5.63 15.12
C VAL A 34 9.55 5.05 13.78
N VAL A 35 9.62 3.72 13.70
CA VAL A 35 9.79 3.02 12.42
C VAL A 35 8.48 3.12 11.64
N LEU A 36 8.53 3.78 10.48
CA LEU A 36 7.38 3.97 9.60
C LEU A 36 7.55 3.16 8.31
N LYS A 37 6.50 2.46 7.90
CA LYS A 37 6.41 1.77 6.61
C LYS A 37 5.11 2.08 5.91
N VAL A 38 5.11 2.01 4.59
CA VAL A 38 3.97 2.31 3.72
C VAL A 38 3.56 1.06 2.96
N VAL A 39 2.26 0.78 2.95
CA VAL A 39 1.63 -0.20 2.08
C VAL A 39 0.85 0.55 1.01
N GLY A 40 1.27 0.39 -0.25
CA GLY A 40 0.56 0.94 -1.39
C GLY A 40 -0.76 0.19 -1.61
N ASN A 41 -1.89 0.88 -1.67
CA ASN A 41 -3.21 0.27 -1.82
C ASN A 41 -3.85 0.65 -3.16
N LYS A 42 -4.62 -0.27 -3.74
CA LYS A 42 -5.33 -0.09 -5.02
C LYS A 42 -4.42 0.26 -6.21
N VAL A 43 -3.18 -0.24 -6.21
CA VAL A 43 -2.22 -0.02 -7.29
C VAL A 43 -2.71 -0.69 -8.58
N GLN A 44 -2.84 0.06 -9.66
CA GLN A 44 -3.37 -0.46 -10.93
C GLN A 44 -2.27 -0.92 -11.90
N GLY A 45 -1.03 -0.49 -11.70
CA GLY A 45 0.07 -0.86 -12.58
C GLY A 45 1.39 -0.18 -12.22
N ARG A 46 2.30 -0.17 -13.19
CA ARG A 46 3.68 0.30 -12.98
C ARG A 46 3.76 1.79 -12.66
N ASP A 47 2.96 2.63 -13.31
CA ASP A 47 2.97 4.08 -13.08
C ASP A 47 2.58 4.43 -11.63
N ASP A 48 1.59 3.74 -11.08
CA ASP A 48 1.18 3.89 -9.67
C ASP A 48 2.28 3.43 -8.71
N PHE A 49 2.94 2.32 -9.02
CA PHE A 49 4.07 1.83 -8.24
C PHE A 49 5.24 2.81 -8.27
N ASP A 50 5.62 3.30 -9.44
CA ASP A 50 6.72 4.26 -9.62
C ASP A 50 6.39 5.60 -8.93
N PHE A 51 5.13 6.04 -9.00
CA PHE A 51 4.64 7.20 -8.24
C PHE A 51 4.83 6.99 -6.73
N LEU A 52 4.36 5.87 -6.17
CA LEU A 52 4.52 5.58 -4.74
C LEU A 52 6.00 5.49 -4.34
N ARG A 53 6.83 4.81 -5.14
CA ARG A 53 8.26 4.68 -4.88
C ARG A 53 8.97 6.04 -4.88
N ALA A 54 8.61 6.95 -5.79
CA ALA A 54 9.14 8.30 -5.80
C ALA A 54 8.71 9.12 -4.57
N GLU A 55 7.46 8.95 -4.14
CA GLU A 55 6.85 9.76 -3.09
C GLU A 55 7.25 9.33 -1.66
N VAL A 56 7.37 8.02 -1.41
CA VAL A 56 7.64 7.46 -0.06
C VAL A 56 8.99 6.74 0.06
N ARG A 57 9.70 6.53 -1.05
CA ARG A 57 11.07 5.98 -1.09
C ARG A 57 11.17 4.63 -0.37
N ASP A 58 12.19 4.48 0.48
CA ASP A 58 12.55 3.25 1.20
C ASP A 58 11.54 2.85 2.29
N ASP A 59 10.53 3.69 2.53
CA ASP A 59 9.43 3.35 3.43
C ASP A 59 8.37 2.49 2.73
N LEU A 60 8.34 2.41 1.39
CA LEU A 60 7.44 1.50 0.67
C LEU A 60 7.81 0.04 0.94
N LEU A 61 6.95 -0.68 1.66
CA LEU A 61 7.17 -2.10 1.95
C LEU A 61 6.57 -2.99 0.86
N VAL A 62 5.29 -2.82 0.55
CA VAL A 62 4.59 -3.69 -0.41
C VAL A 62 3.41 -2.97 -1.03
N THR A 63 2.94 -3.45 -2.17
CA THR A 63 1.73 -2.97 -2.83
C THR A 63 0.65 -4.03 -2.88
N VAL A 64 -0.60 -3.58 -2.75
CA VAL A 64 -1.81 -4.37 -2.97
C VAL A 64 -2.49 -3.81 -4.22
N GLY A 65 -2.74 -4.70 -5.17
CA GLY A 65 -3.35 -4.36 -6.45
C GLY A 65 -4.80 -3.89 -6.33
N HIS A 66 -5.27 -3.19 -7.36
CA HIS A 66 -6.68 -2.91 -7.53
C HIS A 66 -7.47 -4.21 -7.70
N SER A 67 -8.63 -4.31 -7.06
CA SER A 67 -9.52 -5.47 -7.18
C SER A 67 -10.90 -5.04 -7.64
N ASP A 68 -11.29 -5.47 -8.84
CA ASP A 68 -12.64 -5.24 -9.36
C ASP A 68 -13.71 -5.93 -8.52
N TRP A 69 -13.37 -7.08 -7.91
CA TRP A 69 -14.26 -7.79 -6.99
C TRP A 69 -14.54 -6.96 -5.74
N VAL A 70 -13.50 -6.43 -5.10
CA VAL A 70 -13.64 -5.57 -3.90
C VAL A 70 -14.36 -4.28 -4.28
N ARG A 71 -14.01 -3.66 -5.40
CA ARG A 71 -14.69 -2.45 -5.88
C ARG A 71 -16.19 -2.67 -6.09
N ALA A 72 -16.58 -3.81 -6.66
CA ALA A 72 -17.98 -4.16 -6.83
C ALA A 72 -18.69 -4.35 -5.49
N LEU A 73 -18.07 -5.03 -4.53
CA LEU A 73 -18.58 -5.17 -3.18
C LEU A 73 -18.83 -3.79 -2.53
N GLU A 74 -17.84 -2.89 -2.57
CA GLU A 74 -17.94 -1.53 -1.99
C GLU A 74 -19.00 -0.66 -2.67
N GLN A 75 -19.32 -0.94 -3.94
CA GLN A 75 -20.41 -0.27 -4.67
C GLN A 75 -21.80 -0.88 -4.40
N GLY A 76 -21.90 -1.81 -3.44
CA GLY A 76 -23.18 -2.46 -3.08
C GLY A 76 -23.62 -3.52 -4.08
N ARG A 77 -22.74 -3.99 -4.96
CA ARG A 77 -22.99 -5.02 -5.98
C ARG A 77 -22.08 -6.24 -5.74
N PRO A 78 -22.26 -6.96 -4.61
CA PRO A 78 -21.37 -8.06 -4.21
C PRO A 78 -21.33 -9.16 -5.28
N PRO A 79 -20.18 -9.43 -5.90
CA PRO A 79 -20.03 -10.56 -6.80
C PRO A 79 -20.06 -11.87 -6.01
N ARG A 80 -20.22 -13.00 -6.72
CA ARG A 80 -20.05 -14.32 -6.10
C ARG A 80 -18.63 -14.45 -5.55
N PHE A 81 -18.50 -14.98 -4.33
CA PHE A 81 -17.19 -15.18 -3.69
C PHE A 81 -16.24 -16.05 -4.52
N ALA A 82 -16.77 -17.04 -5.26
CA ALA A 82 -15.99 -17.88 -6.17
C ALA A 82 -15.24 -17.11 -7.29
N LEU A 83 -15.57 -15.84 -7.53
CA LEU A 83 -14.88 -14.97 -8.49
C LEU A 83 -13.75 -14.15 -7.86
N LEU A 84 -13.53 -14.26 -6.54
CA LEU A 84 -12.43 -13.61 -5.86
C LEU A 84 -11.09 -14.14 -6.41
N GLY A 85 -10.19 -13.24 -6.80
CA GLY A 85 -8.91 -13.57 -7.43
C GLY A 85 -8.97 -13.78 -8.95
N ALA A 86 -10.09 -14.26 -9.50
CA ALA A 86 -10.27 -14.44 -10.96
C ALA A 86 -10.39 -13.11 -11.73
N LEU A 87 -10.82 -12.05 -11.04
CA LEU A 87 -10.94 -10.69 -11.58
C LEU A 87 -9.72 -9.82 -11.28
N HIS A 88 -8.62 -10.41 -10.80
CA HIS A 88 -7.37 -9.68 -10.59
C HIS A 88 -6.48 -9.94 -11.81
N PRO A 89 -6.08 -8.90 -12.58
CA PRO A 89 -5.03 -9.09 -13.58
C PRO A 89 -3.77 -9.61 -12.86
N ALA A 90 -3.09 -10.60 -13.44
CA ALA A 90 -2.04 -11.38 -12.77
C ALA A 90 -0.80 -10.57 -12.33
N ASP A 91 -0.70 -9.27 -12.61
CA ASP A 91 0.57 -8.54 -12.63
C ASP A 91 0.59 -7.27 -11.74
N GLY A 92 -0.04 -7.31 -10.57
CA GLY A 92 -0.02 -6.21 -9.59
C GLY A 92 0.90 -6.42 -8.38
N ALA A 93 1.39 -7.64 -8.19
CA ALA A 93 2.36 -7.95 -7.15
C ALA A 93 3.76 -7.80 -7.75
N LEU A 94 4.62 -7.06 -7.06
CA LEU A 94 6.05 -7.01 -7.33
C LEU A 94 6.56 -8.42 -7.69
N PRO A 95 7.34 -8.56 -8.79
CA PRO A 95 7.83 -9.85 -9.19
C PRO A 95 8.64 -10.45 -8.03
N PRO A 96 8.69 -11.79 -7.90
CA PRO A 96 9.21 -12.48 -6.72
C PRO A 96 10.55 -11.94 -6.20
N GLU A 97 11.43 -11.53 -7.13
CA GLU A 97 12.76 -10.96 -6.90
C GLU A 97 12.78 -9.59 -6.23
N GLU A 98 11.69 -8.80 -6.32
CA GLU A 98 11.60 -7.47 -5.72
C GLU A 98 10.85 -7.48 -4.38
N ARG A 99 10.22 -8.60 -4.01
CA ARG A 99 9.50 -8.71 -2.73
C ARG A 99 10.49 -8.53 -1.58
N PRO A 100 10.19 -7.67 -0.58
CA PRO A 100 11.06 -7.53 0.57
C PRO A 100 11.14 -8.87 1.29
N VAL A 101 12.35 -9.39 1.45
CA VAL A 101 12.62 -10.44 2.42
C VAL A 101 12.44 -9.79 3.79
N LEU A 102 11.32 -10.04 4.47
CA LEU A 102 11.27 -9.78 5.90
C LEU A 102 12.38 -10.64 6.50
N GLY A 103 13.39 -9.98 7.08
CA GLY A 103 14.58 -10.61 7.63
C GLY A 103 14.22 -11.77 8.57
N GLN A 104 15.07 -12.80 8.50
CA GLN A 104 15.17 -13.90 9.46
C GLN A 104 15.45 -13.37 10.87
#